data_AF-A0A9D8WNS4-F1
#
_entry.id   AF-A0A9D8WNS4-F1
#
_cell.length_a   1.000
_cell.length_b   1.000
_cell.length_c   1.000
_cell.angle_alpha   90.00
_cell.angle_beta   90.00
_cell.angle_gamma   90.00
#
_symmetry.space_group_name_H-M   'P 1'
#
loop_
_entity.id
_entity.type
_entity.pdbx_description
1 polymer ?
#
loop_
_entity_poly.entity_id
_entity_poly.type
_entity_poly.pdbx_seq_one_letter_code
_entity_poly.pdbx_strand_id
1 'polypeptide(L)'
;IPSDGFFGDREEPAVNEFLAKKYPGRDKLVSRIMDYKVVINSEQAEGLDMANLRKDIVEYFKGNPLVMYAVDLEEISAASVPSFIREKMYNGYNRERSGDIQLILKPGVYGVWKEIGEGTTHGCWNPYDCHIPFVLMGWGVPHGSCSTEVHITDIAPTVCNLVHIQMPSGCIGMPREMK
;
A
#
# COMPACT_ATOMS: atom_id res chain seq x y z
N ILE A 1 -4.73 -17.62 6.19
CA ILE A 1 -5.69 -18.29 5.30
C ILE A 1 -6.55 -17.20 4.71
N PRO A 2 -6.50 -16.96 3.40
CA PRO A 2 -7.34 -15.94 2.81
C PRO A 2 -8.81 -16.31 2.96
N SER A 3 -9.66 -15.34 3.32
CA SER A 3 -11.10 -15.55 3.49
C SER A 3 -11.90 -15.20 2.24
N ASP A 4 -11.37 -14.30 1.39
CA ASP A 4 -12.01 -13.88 0.14
C ASP A 4 -11.01 -13.19 -0.82
N GLY A 5 -11.45 -12.86 -2.03
CA GLY A 5 -10.64 -12.27 -3.10
C GLY A 5 -11.17 -10.93 -3.64
N PHE A 6 -10.30 -9.93 -3.72
CA PHE A 6 -10.57 -8.64 -4.35
C PHE A 6 -10.10 -8.66 -5.82
N PHE A 7 -11.02 -8.50 -6.76
CA PHE A 7 -10.73 -8.58 -8.19
C PHE A 7 -10.63 -7.18 -8.81
N GLY A 8 -9.42 -6.63 -8.92
CA GLY A 8 -9.19 -5.29 -9.49
C GLY A 8 -9.83 -5.12 -10.87
N ASP A 9 -9.64 -6.10 -11.76
CA ASP A 9 -10.18 -6.06 -13.14
C ASP A 9 -11.72 -6.10 -13.19
N ARG A 10 -12.39 -6.58 -12.13
CA ARG A 10 -13.86 -6.54 -12.03
C ARG A 10 -14.34 -5.24 -11.39
N GLU A 11 -13.55 -4.67 -10.49
CA GLU A 11 -13.85 -3.40 -9.83
C GLU A 11 -13.62 -2.19 -10.75
N GLU A 12 -12.61 -2.22 -11.63
CA GLU A 12 -12.34 -1.16 -12.62
C GLU A 12 -13.57 -0.77 -13.46
N PRO A 13 -14.27 -1.69 -14.15
CA PRO A 13 -15.48 -1.33 -14.88
C PRO A 13 -16.63 -0.93 -13.94
N ALA A 14 -16.76 -1.56 -12.77
CA ALA A 14 -17.84 -1.27 -11.83
C ALA A 14 -17.76 0.15 -11.25
N VAL A 15 -16.56 0.60 -10.84
CA VAL A 15 -16.35 1.97 -10.35
C VAL A 15 -16.55 2.98 -11.49
N ASN A 16 -16.14 2.67 -12.71
CA ASN A 16 -16.38 3.54 -13.86
C ASN A 16 -17.86 3.66 -14.21
N GLU A 17 -18.64 2.58 -14.11
CA GLU A 17 -20.10 2.62 -14.30
C GLU A 17 -20.78 3.50 -13.23
N PHE A 18 -20.30 3.42 -11.98
CA PHE A 18 -20.75 4.30 -10.90
C PHE A 18 -20.42 5.77 -11.21
N LEU A 19 -19.20 6.07 -11.63
CA LEU A 19 -18.76 7.43 -11.91
C LEU A 19 -19.46 8.03 -13.14
N ALA A 20 -19.75 7.24 -14.18
CA ALA A 20 -20.45 7.71 -15.38
C ALA A 20 -21.85 8.28 -15.06
N LYS A 21 -22.50 7.80 -13.99
CA LYS A 21 -23.78 8.33 -13.50
C LYS A 21 -23.66 9.71 -12.85
N LYS A 22 -22.49 10.02 -12.27
CA LYS A 22 -22.20 11.31 -11.61
C LYS A 22 -21.53 12.33 -12.55
N TYR A 23 -20.74 11.84 -13.50
CA TYR A 23 -19.93 12.63 -14.42
C TYR A 23 -20.33 12.31 -15.87
N PRO A 24 -21.51 12.75 -16.33
CA PRO A 24 -22.02 12.40 -17.64
C PRO A 24 -21.09 12.92 -18.75
N GLY A 25 -20.88 12.11 -19.79
CA GLY A 25 -20.00 12.43 -20.90
C GLY A 25 -18.51 12.17 -20.64
N ARG A 26 -18.15 11.65 -19.46
CA ARG A 26 -16.81 11.12 -19.16
C ARG A 26 -16.85 9.61 -19.23
N ASP A 27 -15.82 9.02 -19.84
CA ASP A 27 -15.61 7.59 -19.87
C ASP A 27 -14.30 7.27 -19.16
N LYS A 28 -14.22 6.10 -18.51
CA LYS A 28 -12.98 5.56 -17.94
C LYS A 28 -12.17 6.54 -17.07
N LEU A 29 -12.84 7.19 -16.12
CA LEU A 29 -12.23 8.07 -15.11
C LEU A 29 -11.25 7.34 -14.20
N VAL A 30 -11.47 6.04 -13.93
CA VAL A 30 -10.48 5.15 -13.34
C VAL A 30 -9.81 4.38 -14.46
N SER A 31 -8.50 4.57 -14.63
CA SER A 31 -7.72 3.91 -15.69
C SER A 31 -7.23 2.52 -15.30
N ARG A 32 -6.95 2.32 -14.01
CA ARG A 32 -6.31 1.11 -13.47
C ARG A 32 -6.55 0.99 -11.96
N ILE A 33 -6.68 -0.23 -11.48
CA ILE A 33 -6.52 -0.59 -10.07
C ILE A 33 -5.36 -1.57 -9.98
N MET A 34 -4.24 -1.15 -9.39
CA MET A 34 -3.01 -1.94 -9.30
C MET A 34 -2.31 -1.65 -7.98
N ASP A 35 -1.70 -2.67 -7.37
CA ASP A 35 -1.03 -2.57 -6.06
C ASP A 35 -1.92 -1.95 -4.98
N TYR A 36 -3.20 -2.30 -5.04
CA TYR A 36 -4.26 -1.76 -4.17
C TYR A 36 -4.38 -0.24 -4.25
N LYS A 37 -3.95 0.37 -5.36
CA LYS A 37 -4.10 1.80 -5.65
C LYS A 37 -5.01 1.99 -6.85
N VAL A 38 -5.94 2.94 -6.74
CA VAL A 38 -6.79 3.38 -7.84
C VAL A 38 -6.07 4.51 -8.56
N VAL A 39 -5.94 4.41 -9.87
CA VAL A 39 -5.30 5.43 -10.73
C VAL A 39 -6.37 6.14 -11.54
N ILE A 40 -6.49 7.45 -11.34
CA ILE A 40 -7.38 8.33 -12.09
C ILE A 40 -6.76 8.61 -13.46
N ASN A 41 -7.60 8.61 -14.49
CA ASN A 41 -7.21 9.02 -15.83
C ASN A 41 -7.25 10.56 -15.93
N SER A 42 -6.09 11.20 -15.86
CA SER A 42 -5.96 12.66 -15.90
C SER A 42 -6.57 13.31 -17.14
N GLU A 43 -6.51 12.66 -18.30
CA GLU A 43 -7.11 13.17 -19.55
C GLU A 43 -8.64 13.17 -19.44
N GLN A 44 -9.23 12.09 -18.94
CA GLN A 44 -10.68 11.98 -18.80
C GLN A 44 -11.21 12.86 -17.65
N ALA A 45 -10.38 13.10 -16.63
CA ALA A 45 -10.70 13.98 -15.51
C ALA A 45 -10.48 15.47 -15.81
N GLU A 46 -10.01 15.85 -17.01
CA GLU A 46 -9.71 17.24 -17.35
C GLU A 46 -10.94 18.14 -17.15
N GLY A 47 -10.76 19.21 -16.37
CA GLY A 47 -11.82 20.18 -16.05
C GLY A 47 -12.80 19.73 -14.97
N LEU A 48 -12.62 18.53 -14.38
CA LEU A 48 -13.36 18.12 -13.19
C LEU A 48 -12.71 18.66 -11.91
N ASP A 49 -13.51 18.76 -10.86
CA ASP A 49 -12.99 18.97 -9.51
C ASP A 49 -12.37 17.66 -9.00
N MET A 50 -11.04 17.61 -8.98
CA MET A 50 -10.29 16.43 -8.57
C MET A 50 -10.54 16.02 -7.12
N ALA A 51 -10.82 16.97 -6.21
CA ALA A 51 -11.10 16.65 -4.81
C ALA A 51 -12.46 15.95 -4.69
N ASN A 52 -13.46 16.43 -5.43
CA ASN A 52 -14.78 15.78 -5.48
C ASN A 52 -14.72 14.40 -6.16
N LEU A 53 -13.95 14.27 -7.26
CA LEU A 53 -13.75 12.97 -7.92
C LEU A 53 -13.09 11.95 -6.99
N ARG A 54 -12.00 12.32 -6.31
CA ARG A 54 -11.32 11.46 -5.33
C ARG A 54 -12.25 11.07 -4.19
N LYS A 55 -13.02 12.02 -3.66
CA LYS A 55 -14.03 11.77 -2.61
C LYS A 55 -15.09 10.76 -3.07
N ASP A 56 -15.60 10.88 -4.29
CA ASP A 56 -16.60 9.96 -4.84
C ASP A 56 -16.05 8.54 -5.02
N ILE A 57 -14.80 8.41 -5.47
CA ILE A 57 -14.10 7.12 -5.59
C ILE A 57 -13.89 6.49 -4.21
N VAL A 58 -13.44 7.28 -3.23
CA VAL A 58 -13.30 6.82 -1.84
C VAL A 58 -14.64 6.32 -1.29
N GLU A 59 -15.73 7.04 -1.52
CA GLU A 59 -17.06 6.66 -1.04
C GLU A 59 -17.56 5.37 -1.70
N TYR A 60 -17.32 5.19 -3.00
CA TYR A 60 -17.61 3.93 -3.69
C TYR A 60 -16.90 2.74 -3.01
N PHE A 61 -15.58 2.85 -2.78
CA PHE A 61 -14.81 1.75 -2.19
C PHE A 61 -15.10 1.53 -0.71
N LYS A 62 -15.54 2.54 0.04
CA LYS A 62 -16.06 2.34 1.41
C LYS A 62 -17.31 1.46 1.45
N GLY A 63 -18.11 1.45 0.38
CA GLY A 63 -19.25 0.56 0.22
C GLY A 63 -18.88 -0.89 -0.06
N ASN A 64 -17.63 -1.18 -0.45
CA ASN A 64 -17.20 -2.53 -0.77
C ASN A 64 -16.91 -3.33 0.52
N PRO A 65 -17.58 -4.48 0.76
CA PRO A 65 -17.44 -5.24 2.00
C PRO A 65 -16.04 -5.84 2.21
N LEU A 66 -15.19 -5.87 1.18
CA LEU A 66 -13.82 -6.38 1.25
C LEU A 66 -12.80 -5.30 1.63
N VAL A 67 -13.16 -4.02 1.46
CA VAL A 67 -12.29 -2.87 1.74
C VAL A 67 -12.44 -2.48 3.20
N MET A 68 -11.32 -2.41 3.92
CA MET A 68 -11.26 -1.91 5.30
C MET A 68 -11.11 -0.39 5.33
N TYR A 69 -10.24 0.18 4.48
CA TYR A 69 -10.09 1.62 4.31
C TYR A 69 -9.89 1.97 2.83
N ALA A 70 -10.48 3.08 2.40
CA ALA A 70 -10.15 3.76 1.15
C ALA A 70 -9.69 5.17 1.51
N VAL A 71 -8.50 5.55 1.05
CA VAL A 71 -7.80 6.77 1.49
C VAL A 71 -7.30 7.54 0.27
N ASP A 72 -7.69 8.80 0.17
CA ASP A 72 -7.07 9.74 -0.76
C ASP A 72 -5.60 9.96 -0.36
N LEU A 73 -4.67 9.67 -1.27
CA LEU A 73 -3.24 9.75 -1.04
C LEU A 73 -2.72 11.19 -0.93
N GLU A 74 -3.51 12.19 -1.33
CA GLU A 74 -3.21 13.61 -1.06
C GLU A 74 -3.67 14.03 0.36
N GLU A 75 -4.52 13.25 1.02
CA GLU A 75 -5.15 13.57 2.32
C GLU A 75 -4.86 12.51 3.40
N ILE A 76 -3.73 11.82 3.29
CA ILE A 76 -3.32 10.74 4.22
C ILE A 76 -3.31 11.24 5.68
N SER A 77 -2.93 12.49 5.93
CA SER A 77 -2.81 13.06 7.29
C SER A 77 -4.16 13.11 8.00
N ALA A 78 -5.19 13.54 7.29
CA ALA A 78 -6.55 13.69 7.79
C ALA A 78 -7.32 12.35 7.85
N ALA A 79 -6.80 11.30 7.21
CA ALA A 79 -7.47 10.01 7.17
C ALA A 79 -7.67 9.43 8.58
N SER A 80 -8.90 8.99 8.86
CA SER A 80 -9.27 8.32 10.13
C SER A 80 -8.81 6.86 10.14
N VAL A 81 -7.49 6.66 10.08
CA VAL A 81 -6.82 5.35 10.02
C VAL A 81 -5.81 5.25 11.19
N PRO A 82 -5.65 4.08 11.83
CA PRO A 82 -4.62 3.88 12.85
C PRO A 82 -3.25 4.34 12.36
N SER A 83 -2.48 5.00 13.24
CA SER A 83 -1.16 5.59 12.90
C SER A 83 -0.23 4.59 12.23
N PHE A 84 -0.18 3.35 12.74
CA PHE A 84 0.64 2.27 12.19
C PHE A 84 0.38 1.97 10.71
N ILE A 85 -0.87 1.97 10.26
CA ILE A 85 -1.23 1.74 8.85
C ILE A 85 -0.96 3.01 8.04
N ARG A 86 -1.27 4.17 8.61
CA ARG A 86 -1.06 5.48 7.98
C ARG A 86 0.40 5.77 7.67
N GLU A 87 1.31 5.45 8.59
CA GLU A 87 2.75 5.58 8.38
C GLU A 87 3.26 4.70 7.23
N LYS A 88 2.73 3.48 7.09
CA LYS A 88 3.06 2.60 5.96
C LYS A 88 2.55 3.17 4.63
N MET A 89 1.38 3.81 4.62
CA MET A 89 0.88 4.51 3.43
C MET A 89 1.79 5.66 3.04
N TYR A 90 2.26 6.47 4.00
CA TYR A 90 3.25 7.52 3.73
C TYR A 90 4.54 6.96 3.14
N ASN A 91 5.11 5.94 3.77
CA ASN A 91 6.37 5.34 3.34
C ASN A 91 6.26 4.63 1.97
N GLY A 92 5.05 4.16 1.61
CA GLY A 92 4.74 3.51 0.33
C GLY A 92 4.20 4.44 -0.76
N TYR A 93 4.08 5.74 -0.48
CA TYR A 93 3.59 6.73 -1.44
C TYR A 93 4.75 7.42 -2.15
N ASN A 94 4.62 7.49 -3.47
CA ASN A 94 5.49 8.27 -4.34
C ASN A 94 4.60 9.16 -5.21
N ARG A 95 4.74 10.48 -5.06
CA ARG A 95 3.91 11.48 -5.74
C ARG A 95 3.83 11.32 -7.27
N GLU A 96 4.89 10.81 -7.90
CA GLU A 96 4.98 10.72 -9.36
C GLU A 96 4.58 9.35 -9.91
N ARG A 97 4.43 8.34 -9.05
CA ARG A 97 4.30 6.93 -9.48
C ARG A 97 3.22 6.15 -8.76
N SER A 98 2.65 6.70 -7.69
CA SER A 98 1.50 6.09 -7.01
C SER A 98 0.20 6.51 -7.69
N GLY A 99 -0.82 5.67 -7.57
CA GLY A 99 -2.19 6.09 -7.85
C GLY A 99 -2.69 7.13 -6.83
N ASP A 100 -3.96 7.46 -6.95
CA ASP A 100 -4.62 8.56 -6.24
C ASP A 100 -5.28 8.08 -4.94
N ILE A 101 -5.86 6.88 -4.93
CA ILE A 101 -6.56 6.33 -3.77
C ILE A 101 -5.89 5.03 -3.35
N GLN A 102 -5.47 4.93 -2.09
CA GLN A 102 -5.02 3.67 -1.48
C GLN A 102 -6.22 2.90 -0.94
N LEU A 103 -6.32 1.63 -1.34
CA LEU A 103 -7.22 0.65 -0.77
C LEU A 103 -6.44 -0.19 0.23
N ILE A 104 -7.02 -0.36 1.41
CA ILE A 104 -6.58 -1.31 2.43
C ILE A 104 -7.68 -2.34 2.57
N LEU A 105 -7.39 -3.59 2.21
CA LEU A 105 -8.36 -4.68 2.32
C LEU A 105 -8.48 -5.19 3.76
N LYS A 106 -9.57 -5.89 4.05
CA LYS A 106 -9.74 -6.60 5.32
C LYS A 106 -8.67 -7.69 5.49
N PRO A 107 -8.24 -7.98 6.72
CA PRO A 107 -7.29 -9.06 6.97
C PRO A 107 -7.76 -10.39 6.36
N GLY A 108 -6.87 -11.08 5.65
CA GLY A 108 -7.20 -12.31 4.93
C GLY A 108 -7.85 -12.10 3.56
N VAL A 109 -8.13 -10.88 3.12
CA VAL A 109 -8.52 -10.63 1.72
C VAL A 109 -7.27 -10.27 0.90
N TYR A 110 -7.19 -10.78 -0.32
CA TYR A 110 -6.05 -10.55 -1.21
C TYR A 110 -6.50 -10.20 -2.64
N GLY A 111 -5.61 -9.55 -3.39
CA GLY A 111 -5.83 -9.27 -4.81
C GLY A 111 -5.83 -10.56 -5.65
N VAL A 112 -6.86 -10.74 -6.47
CA VAL A 112 -7.04 -11.91 -7.33
C VAL A 112 -7.04 -11.49 -8.80
N TRP A 113 -6.21 -12.15 -9.59
CA TRP A 113 -6.09 -11.92 -11.04
C TRP A 113 -7.06 -12.79 -11.85
N LYS A 114 -7.23 -14.06 -11.48
CA LYS A 114 -8.03 -15.02 -12.24
C LYS A 114 -9.13 -15.65 -11.38
N GLU A 115 -8.75 -16.54 -10.46
CA GLU A 115 -9.68 -17.27 -9.60
C GLU A 115 -9.15 -17.41 -8.16
N ILE A 116 -10.06 -17.49 -7.19
CA ILE A 116 -9.72 -17.80 -5.80
C ILE A 116 -9.35 -19.29 -5.73
N GLY A 117 -8.26 -19.61 -5.03
CA GLY A 117 -7.85 -21.00 -4.78
C GLY A 117 -6.69 -21.50 -5.66
N GLU A 118 -6.20 -20.72 -6.63
CA GLU A 118 -5.01 -21.09 -7.44
C GLU A 118 -3.68 -20.88 -6.69
N GLY A 119 -3.71 -20.40 -5.44
CA GLY A 119 -2.52 -20.14 -4.63
C GLY A 119 -2.73 -18.97 -3.66
N THR A 120 -1.62 -18.30 -3.32
CA THR A 120 -1.62 -17.10 -2.47
C THR A 120 -0.80 -16.00 -3.12
N THR A 121 -0.94 -14.77 -2.61
CA THR A 121 -0.09 -13.63 -2.95
C THR A 121 0.34 -12.90 -1.68
N HIS A 122 1.06 -11.80 -1.84
CA HIS A 122 1.48 -10.86 -0.79
C HIS A 122 1.24 -9.41 -1.24
N GLY A 123 1.47 -8.46 -0.35
CA GLY A 123 1.47 -7.02 -0.64
C GLY A 123 0.65 -6.17 0.34
N CYS A 124 0.15 -6.79 1.42
CA CYS A 124 -0.62 -6.10 2.45
C CYS A 124 0.26 -5.73 3.65
N TRP A 125 -0.21 -4.77 4.45
CA TRP A 125 0.49 -4.30 5.65
C TRP A 125 0.48 -5.30 6.82
N ASN A 126 -0.37 -6.33 6.73
CA ASN A 126 -0.66 -7.24 7.83
C ASN A 126 0.58 -8.05 8.25
N PRO A 127 0.64 -8.52 9.51
CA PRO A 127 1.81 -9.26 10.02
C PRO A 127 2.19 -10.48 9.20
N TYR A 128 1.25 -11.16 8.54
CA TYR A 128 1.55 -12.33 7.70
C TYR A 128 2.36 -12.00 6.43
N ASP A 129 2.35 -10.75 5.98
CA ASP A 129 3.13 -10.26 4.84
C ASP A 129 4.35 -9.43 5.30
N CYS A 130 4.22 -8.70 6.40
CA CYS A 130 5.21 -7.71 6.85
C CYS A 130 6.18 -8.23 7.94
N HIS A 131 5.90 -9.36 8.58
CA HIS A 131 6.80 -9.94 9.57
C HIS A 131 7.82 -10.86 8.87
N ILE A 132 9.05 -10.37 8.73
CA ILE A 132 10.14 -11.08 8.06
C ILE A 132 11.26 -11.44 9.04
N PRO A 133 11.96 -12.57 8.84
CA PRO A 133 13.15 -12.87 9.61
C PRO A 133 14.31 -11.97 9.20
N PHE A 134 15.05 -11.46 10.18
CA PHE A 134 16.33 -10.77 9.97
C PHE A 134 17.45 -11.52 10.69
N VAL A 135 18.33 -12.16 9.91
CA VAL A 135 19.42 -12.99 10.42
C VAL A 135 20.75 -12.45 9.90
N LEU A 136 21.67 -12.16 10.81
CA LEU A 136 23.06 -11.82 10.51
C LEU A 136 23.97 -12.96 10.97
N MET A 137 25.03 -13.23 10.21
CA MET A 137 25.99 -14.30 10.52
C MET A 137 27.36 -13.96 9.92
N GLY A 138 28.43 -14.32 10.63
CA GLY A 138 29.80 -14.23 10.12
C GLY A 138 30.68 -13.24 10.90
N TRP A 139 31.56 -12.54 10.19
CA TRP A 139 32.54 -11.64 10.79
C TRP A 139 31.86 -10.53 11.60
N GLY A 140 32.31 -10.33 12.85
CA GLY A 140 31.81 -9.26 13.72
C GLY A 140 30.38 -9.44 14.23
N VAL A 141 29.72 -10.57 13.95
CA VAL A 141 28.35 -10.84 14.42
C VAL A 141 28.38 -11.79 15.63
N PRO A 142 28.03 -11.33 16.84
CA PRO A 142 27.90 -12.21 18.00
C PRO A 142 26.69 -13.15 17.86
N HIS A 143 26.75 -14.31 18.52
CA HIS A 143 25.60 -15.21 18.59
C HIS A 143 24.57 -14.66 19.59
N GLY A 144 23.34 -14.48 19.15
CA GLY A 144 22.25 -13.98 19.99
C GLY A 144 20.92 -13.98 19.28
N SER A 145 19.90 -13.52 19.99
CA SER A 145 18.58 -13.22 19.43
C SER A 145 17.96 -12.02 20.14
N CYS A 146 17.11 -11.31 19.43
CA CYS A 146 16.43 -10.13 19.94
C CYS A 146 14.98 -10.12 19.45
N SER A 147 14.05 -9.84 20.35
CA SER A 147 12.62 -9.66 20.03
C SER A 147 12.19 -8.20 19.99
N THR A 148 13.16 -7.26 20.05
CA THR A 148 12.89 -5.83 19.91
C THR A 148 12.39 -5.55 18.50
N GLU A 149 11.40 -4.68 18.38
CA GLU A 149 10.88 -4.26 17.09
C GLU A 149 11.96 -3.59 16.24
N VAL A 150 12.06 -4.03 14.98
CA VAL A 150 12.97 -3.52 13.96
C VAL A 150 12.24 -3.38 12.64
N HIS A 151 12.72 -2.48 11.78
CA HIS A 151 12.15 -2.24 10.46
C HIS A 151 13.10 -2.74 9.37
N ILE A 152 12.55 -3.13 8.22
CA ILE A 152 13.36 -3.54 7.05
C ILE A 152 14.36 -2.44 6.62
N THR A 153 14.00 -1.17 6.83
CA THR A 153 14.84 0.00 6.55
C THR A 153 16.07 0.08 7.42
N ASP A 154 16.12 -0.65 8.53
CA ASP A 154 17.25 -0.69 9.47
C ASP A 154 18.36 -1.65 9.02
N ILE A 155 18.10 -2.53 8.05
CA ILE A 155 19.07 -3.53 7.58
C ILE A 155 20.29 -2.85 6.96
N ALA A 156 20.08 -1.95 6.00
CA ALA A 156 21.16 -1.26 5.31
C ALA A 156 22.06 -0.44 6.25
N PRO A 157 21.55 0.43 7.14
CA PRO A 157 22.40 1.17 8.06
C PRO A 157 23.11 0.26 9.08
N THR A 158 22.51 -0.88 9.46
CA THR A 158 23.18 -1.89 10.31
C THR A 158 24.42 -2.46 9.63
N VAL A 159 24.32 -2.82 8.35
CA VAL A 159 25.47 -3.31 7.56
C VAL A 159 26.52 -2.21 7.38
N CYS A 160 26.09 -0.98 7.03
CA CYS A 160 27.01 0.15 6.88
C CYS A 160 27.79 0.44 8.17
N ASN A 161 27.13 0.37 9.33
CA ASN A 161 27.76 0.53 10.63
C ASN A 161 28.80 -0.58 10.92
N LEU A 162 28.47 -1.83 10.58
CA LEU A 162 29.35 -2.99 10.76
C LEU A 162 30.67 -2.87 9.96
N VAL A 163 30.62 -2.32 8.74
CA VAL A 163 31.80 -2.18 7.87
C VAL A 163 32.38 -0.76 7.82
N HIS A 164 31.90 0.13 8.70
CA HIS A 164 32.38 1.51 8.85
C HIS A 164 32.29 2.36 7.57
N ILE A 165 31.16 2.31 6.87
CA ILE A 165 30.88 3.15 5.69
C ILE A 165 29.65 4.04 5.89
N GLN A 166 29.55 5.08 5.06
CA GLN A 166 28.41 5.98 5.03
C GLN A 166 27.12 5.24 4.62
N MET A 167 26.00 5.57 5.27
CA MET A 167 24.67 5.06 4.95
C MET A 167 24.16 5.59 3.59
N PRO A 168 23.24 4.87 2.91
CA PRO A 168 22.62 5.34 1.68
C PRO A 168 21.99 6.73 1.81
N SER A 169 21.98 7.52 0.72
CA SER A 169 21.56 8.93 0.73
C SER A 169 20.09 9.18 1.10
N GLY A 170 19.22 8.18 0.93
CA GLY A 170 17.81 8.22 1.32
C GLY A 170 17.49 7.32 2.52
N CYS A 171 18.48 7.00 3.36
CA CYS A 171 18.27 6.12 4.51
C CYS A 171 17.40 6.80 5.57
N ILE A 172 16.28 6.16 5.91
CA ILE A 172 15.39 6.56 7.02
C ILE A 172 15.45 5.59 8.21
N GLY A 173 16.21 4.51 8.07
CA GLY A 173 16.38 3.51 9.12
C GLY A 173 17.49 3.88 10.10
N MET A 174 17.56 3.11 11.18
CA MET A 174 18.57 3.28 12.23
C MET A 174 19.40 2.00 12.37
N PRO A 175 20.74 2.09 12.52
CA PRO A 175 21.56 0.92 12.72
C PRO A 175 21.15 0.18 14.01
N ARG A 176 21.09 -1.14 13.95
CA ARG A 176 20.76 -1.99 15.10
C ARG A 176 22.03 -2.56 15.70
N GLU A 177 22.18 -2.36 17.00
CA GLU A 177 23.25 -3.00 17.75
C GLU A 177 22.98 -4.50 17.84
N MET A 178 23.99 -5.28 17.47
CA MET A 178 23.97 -6.72 17.62
C MET A 178 24.27 -7.03 19.09
N LYS A 179 23.34 -7.71 19.76
CA LYS A 179 23.46 -8.13 21.16
C LYS A 179 23.63 -9.64 21.25
#